data_AF-A0A9W9KWQ0-F1
#
_entry.id   AF-A0A9W9KWQ0-F1
#
_cell.length_a   1.000
_cell.length_b   1.000
_cell.length_c   1.000
_cell.angle_alpha   90.00
_cell.angle_beta   90.00
_cell.angle_gamma   90.00
#
_symmetry.space_group_name_H-M   'P 1'
#
loop_
_entity.id
_entity.type
_entity.pdbx_description
1 polymer ?
#
loop_
_entity_poly.entity_id
_entity_poly.type
_entity_poly.pdbx_seq_one_letter_code
_entity_poly.pdbx_strand_id
1 'polypeptide(L)'
;MRFGSQITWLLVAGGALTSAQSSSSSAASSSSTGCALTSSDTNVLRYTYALSGFLNSFYASTAINSTVASQVSNSTSASKVLSNLQGIQHLDNLTVEAVRELSSKAPGFSAPSCSYTFPTVSNISAFVQYAYQFEYTLSGAFIGVAGYTKSPEVAFLLARLAAEHSAHATYIGSRLNSTMFQSSSSSLVSAYNPAQVLASGNSTGSLGSYLGGCVSAPSNPCGALKIGPLEANITSSAGASSSTPLGGSSSTPMSSSASSSSSASARLH
;
A
#
# COMPACT_ATOMS: atom_id res chain seq x y z
N MET A 1 -8.50 -18.17 -45.51
CA MET A 1 -9.39 -18.99 -44.66
C MET A 1 -8.64 -19.16 -43.34
N ARG A 2 -8.88 -18.39 -42.25
CA ARG A 2 -9.94 -18.55 -41.22
C ARG A 2 -10.09 -20.05 -40.83
N PHE A 3 -9.93 -20.54 -39.60
CA PHE A 3 -10.03 -19.99 -38.22
C PHE A 3 -9.41 -20.99 -37.21
N GLY A 4 -9.15 -20.55 -35.97
CA GLY A 4 -9.10 -21.39 -34.75
C GLY A 4 -7.91 -21.06 -33.85
N SER A 5 -7.93 -20.00 -33.03
CA SER A 5 -8.65 -19.85 -31.76
C SER A 5 -8.34 -20.96 -30.73
N GLN A 6 -7.34 -20.74 -29.87
CA GLN A 6 -7.30 -21.19 -28.47
C GLN A 6 -6.31 -20.30 -27.67
N ILE A 7 -6.75 -19.09 -27.30
CA ILE A 7 -6.14 -18.31 -26.20
C ILE A 7 -7.19 -18.28 -25.10
N THR A 8 -7.09 -19.19 -24.13
CA THR A 8 -7.85 -19.12 -22.88
C THR A 8 -7.06 -19.85 -21.80
N TRP A 9 -6.00 -19.22 -21.31
CA TRP A 9 -5.44 -19.54 -20.01
C TRP A 9 -5.01 -18.23 -19.34
N LEU A 10 -5.33 -18.11 -18.05
CA LEU A 10 -5.15 -16.96 -17.15
C LEU A 10 -6.23 -15.87 -17.17
N LEU A 11 -7.45 -16.25 -16.78
CA LEU A 11 -8.37 -15.39 -16.03
C LEU A 11 -9.18 -16.25 -15.04
N VAL A 12 -8.55 -16.78 -13.99
CA VAL A 12 -9.27 -17.28 -12.80
C VAL A 12 -8.43 -17.00 -11.56
N ALA A 13 -8.55 -15.79 -11.03
CA ALA A 13 -8.32 -15.45 -9.63
C ALA A 13 -9.24 -14.28 -9.27
N GLY A 14 -10.54 -14.50 -9.45
CA GLY A 14 -11.60 -13.53 -9.13
C GLY A 14 -12.96 -14.15 -8.83
N GLY A 15 -13.11 -15.48 -8.95
CA GLY A 15 -14.36 -16.20 -8.73
C GLY A 15 -14.30 -17.08 -7.49
N ALA A 16 -14.35 -16.47 -6.30
CA ALA A 16 -14.69 -17.17 -5.06
C ALA A 16 -15.30 -16.18 -4.05
N LEU A 17 -16.32 -15.42 -4.48
CA LEU A 17 -17.35 -14.82 -3.62
C LEU A 17 -18.71 -14.99 -4.30
N THR A 18 -19.02 -16.21 -4.73
CA THR A 18 -20.37 -16.63 -5.12
C THR A 18 -20.76 -17.84 -4.29
N SER A 19 -21.07 -17.58 -3.01
CA SER A 19 -21.88 -18.46 -2.18
C SER A 19 -22.56 -17.65 -1.08
N ALA A 20 -23.53 -16.80 -1.47
CA ALA A 20 -24.74 -16.47 -0.68
C ALA A 20 -25.65 -15.49 -1.44
N GLN A 21 -26.14 -15.85 -2.63
CA GLN A 21 -27.35 -15.21 -3.13
C GLN A 21 -28.13 -16.19 -4.00
N SER A 22 -29.15 -16.78 -3.40
CA SER A 22 -30.26 -17.41 -4.11
C SER A 22 -31.51 -17.26 -3.25
N SER A 23 -32.52 -16.61 -3.84
CA SER A 23 -33.94 -16.57 -3.41
C SER A 23 -34.21 -15.74 -2.15
N SER A 24 -34.87 -14.58 -2.22
CA SER A 24 -36.30 -14.51 -2.51
C SER A 24 -36.73 -13.07 -2.83
N SER A 25 -37.51 -12.92 -3.89
CA SER A 25 -38.39 -11.78 -4.12
C SER A 25 -39.52 -11.79 -3.09
N SER A 26 -39.38 -10.98 -2.04
CA SER A 26 -40.46 -10.61 -1.13
C SER A 26 -40.07 -9.34 -0.39
N ALA A 27 -40.84 -8.27 -0.59
CA ALA A 27 -40.75 -7.05 0.21
C ALA A 27 -40.95 -7.40 1.69
N ALA A 28 -39.89 -7.29 2.50
CA ALA A 28 -39.97 -7.37 3.95
C ALA A 28 -38.79 -6.59 4.57
N SER A 29 -39.13 -5.41 5.12
CA SER A 29 -38.66 -4.89 6.41
C SER A 29 -37.23 -5.22 6.86
N SER A 30 -36.35 -4.22 6.71
CA SER A 30 -35.34 -3.80 7.68
C SER A 30 -34.79 -4.87 8.65
N SER A 31 -33.82 -5.64 8.20
CA SER A 31 -32.83 -6.27 9.08
C SER A 31 -31.44 -5.83 8.60
N SER A 32 -30.84 -4.93 9.37
CA SER A 32 -29.52 -4.34 9.10
C SER A 32 -28.45 -5.43 9.13
N THR A 33 -28.12 -5.99 7.97
CA THR A 33 -26.92 -6.82 7.82
C THR A 33 -25.74 -5.87 8.01
N GLY A 34 -24.96 -6.04 9.07
CA GLY A 34 -23.82 -5.18 9.43
C GLY A 34 -22.65 -5.20 8.44
N CYS A 35 -22.87 -5.61 7.19
CA CYS A 35 -21.91 -5.72 6.10
C CYS A 35 -22.10 -4.66 5.01
N ALA A 36 -23.07 -3.76 5.15
CA ALA A 36 -23.32 -2.68 4.18
C ALA A 36 -22.34 -1.51 4.37
N LEU A 37 -22.07 -0.78 3.28
CA LEU A 37 -21.27 0.45 3.30
C LEU A 37 -21.92 1.51 4.21
N THR A 38 -21.12 2.08 5.08
CA THR A 38 -21.53 3.14 6.01
C THR A 38 -20.89 4.48 5.63
N SER A 39 -21.34 5.57 6.26
CA SER A 39 -20.69 6.89 6.12
C SER A 39 -19.23 6.89 6.60
N SER A 40 -18.87 5.98 7.54
CA SER A 40 -17.47 5.79 7.96
C SER A 40 -16.61 5.25 6.81
N ASP A 41 -17.15 4.28 6.06
CA ASP A 41 -16.47 3.68 4.90
C ASP A 41 -16.34 4.69 3.75
N THR A 42 -17.25 5.66 3.65
CA THR A 42 -17.17 6.73 2.65
C THR A 42 -15.91 7.57 2.81
N ASN A 43 -15.48 7.86 4.05
CA ASN A 43 -14.25 8.61 4.28
C ASN A 43 -13.00 7.78 3.98
N VAL A 44 -13.04 6.47 4.27
CA VAL A 44 -11.98 5.53 3.85
C VAL A 44 -11.88 5.52 2.32
N LEU A 45 -12.99 5.41 1.61
CA LEU A 45 -13.03 5.38 0.15
C LEU A 45 -12.57 6.69 -0.49
N ARG A 46 -12.90 7.86 0.08
CA ARG A 46 -12.35 9.15 -0.37
C ARG A 46 -10.83 9.22 -0.22
N TYR A 47 -10.33 8.80 0.94
CA TYR A 47 -8.88 8.72 1.19
C TYR A 47 -8.20 7.80 0.18
N THR A 48 -8.74 6.59 -0.02
CA THR A 48 -8.20 5.62 -0.98
C THR A 48 -8.23 6.16 -2.41
N TYR A 49 -9.34 6.77 -2.82
CA TYR A 49 -9.48 7.37 -4.16
C TYR A 49 -8.43 8.45 -4.41
N ALA A 50 -8.18 9.31 -3.42
CA ALA A 50 -7.17 10.35 -3.53
C ALA A 50 -5.74 9.79 -3.66
N LEU A 51 -5.40 8.72 -2.95
CA LEU A 51 -4.08 8.09 -3.06
C LEU A 51 -3.90 7.36 -4.40
N SER A 52 -4.90 6.57 -4.82
CA SER A 52 -4.87 5.90 -6.13
C SER A 52 -4.78 6.92 -7.27
N GLY A 53 -5.54 8.01 -7.18
CA GLY A 53 -5.49 9.10 -8.15
C GLY A 53 -4.13 9.80 -8.19
N PHE A 54 -3.47 9.96 -7.04
CA PHE A 54 -2.13 10.53 -6.96
C PHE A 54 -1.11 9.69 -7.73
N LEU A 55 -1.06 8.38 -7.47
CA LEU A 55 -0.07 7.51 -8.12
C LEU A 55 -0.34 7.37 -9.62
N ASN A 56 -1.60 7.19 -10.03
CA ASN A 56 -1.97 7.15 -11.45
C ASN A 56 -1.58 8.46 -12.16
N SER A 57 -1.77 9.61 -11.51
CA SER A 57 -1.36 10.91 -12.05
C SER A 57 0.17 11.07 -12.10
N PHE A 58 0.90 10.51 -11.13
CA PHE A 58 2.37 10.49 -11.14
C PHE A 58 2.91 9.69 -12.33
N TYR A 59 2.42 8.48 -12.59
CA TYR A 59 2.84 7.70 -13.77
C TYR A 59 2.43 8.37 -15.09
N ALA A 60 1.31 9.09 -15.11
CA ALA A 60 0.91 9.88 -16.27
C ALA A 60 1.79 11.15 -16.47
N SER A 61 2.46 11.63 -15.44
CA SER A 61 3.30 12.85 -15.50
C SER A 61 4.60 12.67 -16.28
N THR A 62 5.05 11.43 -16.48
CA THR A 62 6.33 11.11 -17.13
C THR A 62 6.11 10.10 -18.25
N ALA A 63 6.70 10.36 -19.43
CA ALA A 63 6.59 9.45 -20.57
C ALA A 63 7.46 8.19 -20.37
N ILE A 64 6.82 7.02 -20.20
CA ILE A 64 7.49 5.71 -20.11
C ILE A 64 7.84 5.21 -21.52
N ASN A 65 9.12 5.21 -21.88
CA ASN A 65 9.60 4.83 -23.21
C ASN A 65 10.88 3.96 -23.17
N SER A 66 11.46 3.66 -24.33
CA SER A 66 12.66 2.81 -24.42
C SER A 66 13.88 3.39 -23.68
N THR A 67 14.02 4.72 -23.64
CA THR A 67 15.09 5.40 -22.89
C THR A 67 14.93 5.15 -21.40
N VAL A 68 13.70 5.29 -20.89
CA VAL A 68 13.35 4.98 -19.50
C VAL A 68 13.76 3.57 -19.14
N ALA A 69 13.36 2.62 -19.97
CA ALA A 69 13.60 1.22 -19.70
C ALA A 69 15.09 0.85 -19.78
N SER A 70 15.86 1.51 -20.64
CA SER A 70 17.31 1.27 -20.77
C SER A 70 18.11 1.70 -19.53
N GLN A 71 17.68 2.76 -18.85
CA GLN A 71 18.36 3.32 -17.68
C GLN A 71 18.00 2.61 -16.37
N VAL A 72 16.90 1.84 -16.37
CA VAL A 72 16.41 1.09 -15.20
C VAL A 72 16.82 -0.38 -15.29
N SER A 73 17.30 -0.84 -16.45
CA SER A 73 17.61 -2.24 -16.69
C SER A 73 18.99 -2.62 -16.13
N ASN A 74 19.01 -3.23 -14.94
CA ASN A 74 20.19 -3.95 -14.40
C ASN A 74 20.37 -5.36 -15.03
N SER A 75 19.67 -5.66 -16.13
CA SER A 75 19.66 -6.96 -16.82
C SER A 75 19.38 -6.83 -18.33
N THR A 76 19.45 -7.95 -19.07
CA THR A 76 19.70 -8.05 -20.51
C THR A 76 18.63 -7.54 -21.50
N SER A 77 17.52 -6.89 -21.08
CA SER A 77 16.48 -6.44 -22.03
C SER A 77 15.65 -5.24 -21.57
N ALA A 78 15.97 -4.06 -22.10
CA ALA A 78 15.20 -2.84 -21.92
C ALA A 78 13.74 -2.97 -22.39
N SER A 79 13.45 -3.76 -23.43
CA SER A 79 12.08 -3.95 -23.90
C SER A 79 11.18 -4.66 -22.87
N LYS A 80 11.73 -5.61 -22.10
CA LYS A 80 10.99 -6.25 -20.99
C LYS A 80 10.73 -5.27 -19.86
N VAL A 81 11.69 -4.41 -19.53
CA VAL A 81 11.51 -3.37 -18.51
C VAL A 81 10.42 -2.39 -18.94
N LEU A 82 10.44 -1.95 -20.20
CA LEU A 82 9.41 -1.07 -20.76
C LEU A 82 8.02 -1.69 -20.64
N SER A 83 7.86 -2.94 -21.06
CA SER A 83 6.59 -3.66 -21.01
C SER A 83 6.05 -3.79 -19.58
N ASN A 84 6.91 -4.01 -18.59
CA ASN A 84 6.49 -4.08 -17.19
C ASN A 84 6.06 -2.70 -16.65
N LEU A 85 6.80 -1.64 -16.96
CA LEU A 85 6.43 -0.29 -16.51
C LEU A 85 5.11 0.19 -17.14
N GLN A 86 4.87 -0.14 -18.41
CA GLN A 86 3.58 0.10 -19.06
C GLN A 86 2.46 -0.73 -18.42
N GLY A 87 2.74 -1.98 -18.04
CA GLY A 87 1.81 -2.83 -17.30
C GLY A 87 1.44 -2.25 -15.94
N ILE A 88 2.43 -1.74 -15.19
CA ILE A 88 2.23 -1.07 -13.90
C ILE A 88 1.33 0.16 -14.06
N GLN A 89 1.63 1.04 -15.02
CA GLN A 89 0.80 2.22 -15.30
C GLN A 89 -0.66 1.83 -15.64
N HIS A 90 -0.86 0.74 -16.37
CA HIS A 90 -2.19 0.24 -16.68
C HIS A 90 -2.91 -0.31 -15.44
N LEU A 91 -2.21 -1.04 -14.57
CA LEU A 91 -2.76 -1.58 -13.33
C LEU A 91 -3.13 -0.45 -12.34
N ASP A 92 -2.32 0.60 -12.23
CA ASP A 92 -2.65 1.77 -11.40
C ASP A 92 -3.94 2.47 -11.86
N ASN A 93 -4.17 2.51 -13.17
CA ASN A 93 -5.44 3.00 -13.72
C ASN A 93 -6.61 2.11 -13.28
N LEU A 94 -6.46 0.78 -13.39
CA LEU A 94 -7.48 -0.17 -12.93
C LEU A 94 -7.73 -0.07 -11.41
N THR A 95 -6.70 0.23 -10.62
CA THR A 95 -6.83 0.50 -9.19
C THR A 95 -7.74 1.70 -8.93
N VAL A 96 -7.57 2.82 -9.66
CA VAL A 96 -8.48 3.97 -9.55
C VAL A 96 -9.92 3.59 -9.92
N GLU A 97 -10.09 2.81 -10.99
CA GLU A 97 -11.40 2.36 -11.46
C GLU A 97 -12.10 1.43 -10.46
N ALA A 98 -11.37 0.50 -9.84
CA ALA A 98 -11.91 -0.39 -8.81
C ALA A 98 -12.39 0.41 -7.57
N VAL A 99 -11.61 1.41 -7.15
CA VAL A 99 -12.02 2.31 -6.06
C VAL A 99 -13.23 3.13 -6.46
N ARG A 100 -13.27 3.66 -7.69
CA ARG A 100 -14.40 4.42 -8.24
C ARG A 100 -15.69 3.59 -8.22
N GLU A 101 -15.62 2.35 -8.69
CA GLU A 101 -16.76 1.44 -8.75
C GLU A 101 -17.33 1.19 -7.35
N LEU A 102 -16.49 0.81 -6.37
CA LEU A 102 -16.95 0.58 -5.00
C LEU A 102 -17.48 1.87 -4.36
N SER A 103 -16.80 2.99 -4.59
CA SER A 103 -17.20 4.30 -4.05
C SER A 103 -18.54 4.79 -4.56
N SER A 104 -18.94 4.42 -5.78
CA SER A 104 -20.26 4.78 -6.34
C SER A 104 -21.44 4.19 -5.54
N LYS A 105 -21.18 3.13 -4.76
CA LYS A 105 -22.17 2.46 -3.90
C LYS A 105 -22.19 3.04 -2.48
N ALA A 106 -21.23 3.90 -2.13
CA ALA A 106 -21.08 4.42 -0.77
C ALA A 106 -22.00 5.64 -0.53
N PRO A 107 -22.71 5.71 0.62
CA PRO A 107 -23.65 6.79 0.90
C PRO A 107 -22.99 8.17 0.91
N GLY A 108 -23.48 9.08 0.05
CA GLY A 108 -22.99 10.47 0.00
C GLY A 108 -21.54 10.60 -0.47
N PHE A 109 -21.00 9.60 -1.15
CA PHE A 109 -19.68 9.71 -1.76
C PHE A 109 -19.63 10.82 -2.80
N SER A 110 -18.53 11.55 -2.80
CA SER A 110 -18.14 12.47 -3.87
C SER A 110 -16.65 12.30 -4.04
N ALA A 111 -16.21 12.14 -5.29
CA ALA A 111 -14.79 12.04 -5.61
C ALA A 111 -14.08 13.33 -5.16
N PRO A 112 -12.99 13.24 -4.38
CA PRO A 112 -12.22 14.42 -4.01
C PRO A 112 -11.54 15.00 -5.26
N SER A 113 -11.52 16.33 -5.36
CA SER A 113 -10.74 17.03 -6.37
C SER A 113 -9.38 17.39 -5.77
N CYS A 114 -8.34 16.66 -6.19
CA CYS A 114 -6.98 16.85 -5.68
C CYS A 114 -6.11 17.58 -6.70
N SER A 115 -5.47 18.67 -6.28
CA SER A 115 -4.43 19.35 -7.05
C SER A 115 -3.07 18.76 -6.68
N TYR A 116 -2.74 17.62 -7.27
CA TYR A 116 -1.49 16.92 -6.97
C TYR A 116 -0.26 17.75 -7.37
N THR A 117 0.77 17.70 -6.53
CA THR A 117 2.12 18.15 -6.89
C THR A 117 3.05 16.94 -6.93
N PHE A 118 4.05 16.99 -7.81
CA PHE A 118 5.01 15.90 -7.96
C PHE A 118 6.43 16.43 -7.76
N PRO A 119 7.34 15.59 -7.23
CA PRO A 119 8.73 15.97 -7.17
C PRO A 119 9.30 16.16 -8.58
N THR A 120 10.27 17.06 -8.72
CA THR A 120 10.92 17.31 -10.00
C THR A 120 11.67 16.06 -10.47
N VAL A 121 11.23 15.50 -11.59
CA VAL A 121 11.89 14.38 -12.25
C VAL A 121 12.92 14.95 -13.23
N SER A 122 14.18 15.05 -12.79
CA SER A 122 15.28 15.57 -13.63
C SER A 122 15.85 14.52 -14.59
N ASN A 123 15.63 13.25 -14.29
CA ASN A 123 16.02 12.10 -15.10
C ASN A 123 15.21 10.88 -14.67
N ILE A 124 15.31 9.78 -15.41
CA ILE A 124 14.49 8.63 -15.10
C ILE A 124 14.91 7.86 -13.84
N SER A 125 16.18 7.95 -13.43
CA SER A 125 16.58 7.36 -12.16
C SER A 125 15.82 8.02 -11.01
N ALA A 126 15.64 9.34 -11.06
CA ALA A 126 14.80 10.05 -10.10
C ALA A 126 13.34 9.60 -10.17
N PHE A 127 12.77 9.45 -11.37
CA PHE A 127 11.41 8.93 -11.54
C PHE A 127 11.23 7.56 -10.88
N VAL A 128 12.14 6.62 -11.13
CA VAL A 128 12.02 5.25 -10.62
C VAL A 128 12.24 5.19 -9.10
N GLN A 129 13.10 6.05 -8.55
CA GLN A 129 13.23 6.19 -7.09
C GLN A 129 11.93 6.70 -6.46
N TYR A 130 11.29 7.70 -7.05
CA TYR A 130 9.99 8.19 -6.58
C TYR A 130 8.87 7.18 -6.80
N ALA A 131 8.83 6.49 -7.94
CA ALA A 131 7.88 5.41 -8.20
C ALA A 131 7.99 4.33 -7.11
N TYR A 132 9.20 3.84 -6.85
CA TYR A 132 9.45 2.89 -5.76
C TYR A 132 8.94 3.40 -4.41
N GLN A 133 9.25 4.66 -4.07
CA GLN A 133 8.84 5.27 -2.81
C GLN A 133 7.31 5.38 -2.70
N PHE A 134 6.63 5.81 -3.76
CA PHE A 134 5.18 5.99 -3.77
C PHE A 134 4.45 4.65 -3.75
N GLU A 135 4.88 3.67 -4.53
CA GLU A 135 4.34 2.30 -4.52
C GLU A 135 4.44 1.68 -3.13
N TYR A 136 5.63 1.76 -2.50
CA TYR A 136 5.82 1.25 -1.15
C TYR A 136 4.95 2.01 -0.12
N THR A 137 4.81 3.33 -0.29
CA THR A 137 3.95 4.15 0.57
C THR A 137 2.48 3.79 0.43
N LEU A 138 1.97 3.60 -0.79
CA LEU A 138 0.57 3.21 -1.03
C LEU A 138 0.28 1.81 -0.52
N SER A 139 1.21 0.86 -0.71
CA SER A 139 1.12 -0.47 -0.11
C SER A 139 0.88 -0.36 1.39
N GLY A 140 1.72 0.39 2.11
CA GLY A 140 1.57 0.54 3.56
C GLY A 140 0.36 1.37 3.98
N ALA A 141 -0.02 2.37 3.18
CA ALA A 141 -1.21 3.18 3.41
C ALA A 141 -2.49 2.36 3.32
N PHE A 142 -2.58 1.44 2.36
CA PHE A 142 -3.75 0.57 2.18
C PHE A 142 -3.83 -0.54 3.23
N ILE A 143 -2.69 -1.09 3.67
CA ILE A 143 -2.66 -1.98 4.85
C ILE A 143 -3.17 -1.22 6.09
N GLY A 144 -2.67 0.00 6.33
CA GLY A 144 -3.04 0.77 7.51
C GLY A 144 -4.49 1.25 7.51
N VAL A 145 -5.01 1.73 6.38
CA VAL A 145 -6.39 2.23 6.29
C VAL A 145 -7.42 1.10 6.31
N ALA A 146 -7.03 -0.15 6.04
CA ALA A 146 -7.92 -1.31 6.20
C ALA A 146 -8.44 -1.47 7.63
N GLY A 147 -7.71 -0.98 8.64
CA GLY A 147 -8.18 -0.95 10.04
C GLY A 147 -9.25 0.12 10.33
N TYR A 148 -9.61 0.97 9.35
CA TYR A 148 -10.55 2.09 9.53
C TYR A 148 -11.94 1.82 8.93
N THR A 149 -12.11 0.70 8.23
CA THR A 149 -13.39 0.29 7.64
C THR A 149 -14.06 -0.81 8.46
N LYS A 150 -15.40 -0.84 8.42
CA LYS A 150 -16.19 -1.95 8.96
C LYS A 150 -16.79 -2.82 7.85
N SER A 151 -16.69 -2.38 6.60
CA SER A 151 -17.18 -3.13 5.45
C SER A 151 -16.15 -4.15 4.98
N PRO A 152 -16.50 -5.45 4.90
CA PRO A 152 -15.60 -6.46 4.37
C PRO A 152 -15.26 -6.22 2.88
N GLU A 153 -16.17 -5.60 2.11
CA GLU A 153 -15.93 -5.26 0.70
C GLU A 153 -14.81 -4.22 0.57
N VAL A 154 -14.81 -3.20 1.42
CA VAL A 154 -13.75 -2.17 1.45
C VAL A 154 -12.44 -2.74 1.96
N ALA A 155 -12.47 -3.54 3.04
CA ALA A 155 -11.27 -4.17 3.56
C ALA A 155 -10.61 -5.10 2.53
N PHE A 156 -11.42 -5.87 1.79
CA PHE A 156 -10.93 -6.76 0.73
C PHE A 156 -10.35 -5.98 -0.46
N LEU A 157 -11.00 -4.88 -0.88
CA LEU A 157 -10.43 -4.00 -1.90
C LEU A 157 -9.05 -3.48 -1.44
N LEU A 158 -8.96 -2.92 -0.24
CA LEU A 158 -7.71 -2.38 0.31
C LEU A 158 -6.59 -3.43 0.38
N ALA A 159 -6.92 -4.67 0.76
CA ALA A 159 -5.95 -5.77 0.77
C ALA A 159 -5.43 -6.10 -0.65
N ARG A 160 -6.30 -6.06 -1.66
CA ARG A 160 -5.90 -6.26 -3.07
C ARG A 160 -5.00 -5.14 -3.56
N LEU A 161 -5.38 -3.89 -3.29
CA LEU A 161 -4.57 -2.73 -3.66
C LEU A 161 -3.20 -2.76 -2.97
N ALA A 162 -3.16 -3.08 -1.68
CA ALA A 162 -1.90 -3.24 -0.95
C ALA A 162 -0.99 -4.30 -1.58
N ALA A 163 -1.54 -5.46 -1.95
CA ALA A 163 -0.79 -6.52 -2.61
C ALA A 163 -0.25 -6.10 -3.98
N GLU A 164 -1.06 -5.40 -4.77
CA GLU A 164 -0.68 -4.87 -6.09
C GLU A 164 0.50 -3.89 -5.99
N HIS A 165 0.37 -2.86 -5.15
CA HIS A 165 1.44 -1.88 -4.95
C HIS A 165 2.70 -2.48 -4.30
N SER A 166 2.55 -3.51 -3.46
CA SER A 166 3.71 -4.25 -2.93
C SER A 166 4.47 -4.99 -4.05
N ALA A 167 3.73 -5.61 -4.99
CA ALA A 167 4.33 -6.26 -6.16
C ALA A 167 5.03 -5.25 -7.09
N HIS A 168 4.40 -4.10 -7.34
CA HIS A 168 5.00 -3.01 -8.11
C HIS A 168 6.27 -2.49 -7.44
N ALA A 169 6.21 -2.15 -6.15
CA ALA A 169 7.36 -1.69 -5.37
C ALA A 169 8.51 -2.71 -5.39
N THR A 170 8.20 -4.00 -5.26
CA THR A 170 9.21 -5.07 -5.29
C THR A 170 9.87 -5.17 -6.67
N TYR A 171 9.07 -5.14 -7.74
CA TYR A 171 9.59 -5.16 -9.10
C TYR A 171 10.52 -3.96 -9.35
N ILE A 172 10.05 -2.74 -9.08
CA ILE A 172 10.78 -1.50 -9.30
C ILE A 172 12.04 -1.47 -8.42
N GLY A 173 11.90 -1.79 -7.13
CA GLY A 173 13.01 -1.83 -6.18
C GLY A 173 14.08 -2.84 -6.59
N SER A 174 13.71 -4.01 -7.12
CA SER A 174 14.67 -5.01 -7.62
C SER A 174 15.48 -4.55 -8.85
N ARG A 175 15.11 -3.42 -9.47
CA ARG A 175 15.88 -2.79 -10.54
C ARG A 175 16.83 -1.71 -10.01
N LEU A 176 16.43 -1.05 -8.92
CA LEU A 176 17.25 -0.07 -8.22
C LEU A 176 18.34 -0.73 -7.36
N ASN A 177 18.00 -1.81 -6.66
CA ASN A 177 18.87 -2.50 -5.71
C ASN A 177 18.88 -4.01 -5.98
N SER A 178 20.05 -4.63 -5.88
CA SER A 178 20.20 -6.08 -6.03
C SER A 178 19.68 -6.87 -4.81
N THR A 179 19.47 -6.21 -3.67
CA THR A 179 19.08 -6.84 -2.41
C THR A 179 17.89 -6.10 -1.81
N MET A 180 16.68 -6.61 -2.06
CA MET A 180 15.42 -6.04 -1.56
C MET A 180 14.95 -6.65 -0.24
N PHE A 181 15.30 -7.91 0.00
CA PHE A 181 14.92 -8.65 1.20
C PHE A 181 16.17 -8.89 2.04
N GLN A 182 16.22 -8.28 3.22
CA GLN A 182 17.32 -8.46 4.16
C GLN A 182 17.02 -9.66 5.06
N SER A 183 17.98 -10.57 5.20
CA SER A 183 17.89 -11.72 6.12
C SER A 183 17.81 -11.29 7.59
N SER A 184 18.24 -10.07 7.90
CA SER A 184 18.16 -9.44 9.22
C SER A 184 16.89 -8.60 9.44
N SER A 185 15.88 -8.69 8.57
CA SER A 185 14.63 -7.96 8.77
C SER A 185 13.89 -8.47 10.01
N SER A 186 13.54 -7.57 10.92
CA SER A 186 12.73 -7.85 12.11
C SER A 186 11.29 -7.34 12.00
N SER A 187 10.91 -6.79 10.85
CA SER A 187 9.61 -6.14 10.63
C SER A 187 8.91 -6.66 9.37
N LEU A 188 7.58 -6.62 9.40
CA LEU A 188 6.72 -6.87 8.24
C LEU A 188 6.66 -5.63 7.33
N VAL A 189 5.94 -5.75 6.21
CA VAL A 189 5.59 -4.58 5.39
C VAL A 189 4.89 -3.54 6.27
N SER A 190 5.33 -2.29 6.19
CA SER A 190 4.84 -1.21 7.04
C SER A 190 3.34 -0.99 6.85
N ALA A 191 2.62 -0.69 7.93
CA ALA A 191 1.22 -0.28 7.91
C ALA A 191 1.11 1.17 8.40
N TYR A 192 0.96 2.12 7.48
CA TYR A 192 0.98 3.54 7.81
C TYR A 192 -0.39 4.03 8.26
N ASN A 193 -0.41 4.77 9.37
CA ASN A 193 -1.65 5.40 9.80
C ASN A 193 -2.05 6.49 8.76
N PRO A 194 -3.35 6.72 8.50
CA PRO A 194 -3.76 7.71 7.49
C PRO A 194 -3.30 9.14 7.77
N ALA A 195 -3.23 9.58 9.02
CA ALA A 195 -2.68 10.89 9.38
C ALA A 195 -1.17 11.00 9.10
N GLN A 196 -0.40 9.92 9.23
CA GLN A 196 1.02 9.86 8.87
C GLN A 196 1.19 9.99 7.36
N VAL A 197 0.36 9.31 6.58
CA VAL A 197 0.37 9.41 5.12
C VAL A 197 -0.01 10.82 4.66
N LEU A 198 -0.96 11.47 5.34
CA LEU A 198 -1.33 12.86 5.05
C LEU A 198 -0.39 13.89 5.68
N ALA A 199 0.61 13.47 6.46
CA ALA A 199 1.59 14.38 7.03
C ALA A 199 2.48 14.96 5.92
N SER A 200 2.90 16.21 6.11
CA SER A 200 3.89 16.85 5.23
C SER A 200 5.24 16.17 5.38
N GLY A 201 5.91 15.90 4.27
CA GLY A 201 7.21 15.23 4.26
C GLY A 201 7.52 14.59 2.91
N ASN A 202 8.81 14.30 2.69
CA ASN A 202 9.34 13.63 1.48
C ASN A 202 9.86 12.23 1.77
N SER A 203 9.50 11.63 2.91
CA SER A 203 9.92 10.30 3.32
C SER A 203 8.85 9.25 3.00
N THR A 204 9.26 7.98 2.87
CA THR A 204 8.32 6.87 2.71
C THR A 204 7.30 6.86 3.84
N GLY A 205 6.02 6.70 3.49
CA GLY A 205 4.93 6.79 4.47
C GLY A 205 4.34 8.20 4.63
N SER A 206 4.79 9.21 3.88
CA SER A 206 4.25 10.57 3.89
C SER A 206 4.05 11.12 2.47
N LEU A 207 2.82 11.55 2.18
CA LEU A 207 2.36 12.08 0.89
C LEU A 207 1.65 13.43 1.03
N GLY A 208 1.51 13.98 2.25
CA GLY A 208 0.72 15.18 2.50
C GLY A 208 1.13 16.38 1.65
N SER A 209 2.44 16.55 1.43
CA SER A 209 3.01 17.61 0.58
C SER A 209 2.59 17.48 -0.89
N TYR A 210 2.36 16.26 -1.36
CA TYR A 210 1.97 15.98 -2.75
C TYR A 210 0.45 16.01 -2.97
N LEU A 211 -0.34 15.71 -1.94
CA LEU A 211 -1.81 15.65 -2.03
C LEU A 211 -2.49 17.03 -1.91
N GLY A 212 -1.78 18.05 -1.43
CA GLY A 212 -2.32 19.42 -1.33
C GLY A 212 -3.51 19.56 -0.38
N GLY A 213 -3.67 18.66 0.60
CA GLY A 213 -4.75 18.71 1.59
C GLY A 213 -6.15 18.39 1.05
N CYS A 214 -6.27 17.70 -0.10
CA CYS A 214 -7.56 17.42 -0.72
C CYS A 214 -8.46 16.42 0.01
N VAL A 215 -7.91 15.69 0.99
CA VAL A 215 -8.63 14.70 1.80
C VAL A 215 -8.15 14.75 3.25
N SER A 216 -9.01 14.26 4.15
CA SER A 216 -8.73 14.14 5.58
C SER A 216 -8.60 12.67 5.96
N ALA A 217 -7.87 12.40 7.04
CA ALA A 217 -7.74 11.05 7.59
C ALA A 217 -9.11 10.54 8.06
N PRO A 218 -9.52 9.30 7.70
CA PRO A 218 -10.75 8.71 8.23
C PRO A 218 -10.67 8.57 9.75
N SER A 219 -11.83 8.69 10.40
CA SER A 219 -11.93 8.54 11.85
C SER A 219 -11.67 7.09 12.26
N ASN A 220 -10.85 6.90 13.28
CA ASN A 220 -10.51 5.57 13.76
C ASN A 220 -11.70 4.93 14.49
N PRO A 221 -12.18 3.75 14.06
CA PRO A 221 -13.33 3.09 14.68
C PRO A 221 -13.03 2.45 16.04
N CYS A 222 -11.75 2.20 16.38
CA CYS A 222 -11.37 1.33 17.50
C CYS A 222 -10.20 1.84 18.38
N GLY A 223 -9.82 3.13 18.29
CA GLY A 223 -8.63 3.64 19.01
C GLY A 223 -7.32 3.15 18.38
N ALA A 224 -6.16 3.39 19.00
CA ALA A 224 -4.85 3.13 18.38
C ALA A 224 -4.73 1.68 17.83
N LEU A 225 -4.67 1.53 16.50
CA LEU A 225 -4.45 0.26 15.84
C LEU A 225 -3.03 -0.21 16.15
N LYS A 226 -2.90 -1.38 16.78
CA LYS A 226 -1.61 -2.03 17.05
C LYS A 226 -1.51 -3.29 16.20
N ILE A 227 -0.66 -3.26 15.18
CA ILE A 227 -0.34 -4.45 14.38
C ILE A 227 0.90 -5.13 14.99
N GLY A 228 0.69 -5.84 16.11
CA GLY A 228 1.58 -6.87 16.67
C GLY A 228 3.04 -6.51 17.01
N PRO A 229 3.77 -7.38 17.73
CA PRO A 229 5.13 -7.13 18.24
C PRO A 229 6.25 -7.43 17.21
N LEU A 230 6.00 -7.27 15.91
CA LEU A 230 7.02 -7.37 14.86
C LEU A 230 7.33 -5.96 14.34
N GLU A 231 7.82 -5.08 15.23
CA GLU A 231 8.27 -3.70 14.97
C GLU A 231 7.58 -3.01 13.77
N ALA A 232 6.25 -3.03 13.71
CA ALA A 232 5.48 -2.15 12.85
C ALA A 232 5.28 -0.87 13.66
N ASN A 233 6.31 -0.03 13.69
CA ASN A 233 6.26 1.21 14.44
C ASN A 233 5.20 2.15 13.83
N ILE A 234 3.99 2.14 14.40
CA ILE A 234 2.93 3.13 14.13
C ILE A 234 3.19 4.44 14.91
N THR A 235 4.33 4.60 15.57
CA THR A 235 4.76 5.88 16.16
C THR A 235 5.70 6.63 15.23
N SER A 236 5.12 7.24 14.19
CA SER A 236 5.65 8.51 13.68
C SER A 236 5.06 9.62 14.54
N SER A 237 5.74 9.92 15.65
CA SER A 237 5.49 11.07 16.50
C SER A 237 5.75 12.36 15.72
N ALA A 238 4.75 12.80 14.94
CA ALA A 238 4.68 14.18 14.46
C ALA A 238 3.72 14.97 15.37
N GLY A 239 4.31 15.70 16.32
CA GLY A 239 3.67 16.85 16.98
C GLY A 239 2.69 16.57 18.13
N ALA A 240 3.23 16.28 19.31
CA ALA A 240 2.56 16.64 20.57
C ALA A 240 3.60 17.17 21.56
N SER A 241 3.90 18.47 21.44
CA SER A 241 4.56 19.20 22.52
C SER A 241 3.53 19.46 23.62
N SER A 242 3.56 18.67 24.68
CA SER A 242 3.10 19.08 26.01
C SER A 242 3.85 18.29 27.08
N SER A 243 4.77 18.98 27.73
CA SER A 243 5.32 18.75 29.08
C SER A 243 4.19 18.42 30.08
N THR A 244 4.24 17.52 31.08
CA THR A 244 5.27 17.10 32.08
C THR A 244 4.86 15.71 32.70
N PRO A 245 5.31 15.22 33.89
CA PRO A 245 6.16 14.02 34.00
C PRO A 245 5.67 12.92 34.99
N LEU A 246 6.53 11.90 35.18
CA LEU A 246 6.60 10.91 36.28
C LEU A 246 5.57 9.77 36.37
N GLY A 247 6.10 8.55 36.49
CA GLY A 247 5.38 7.35 36.91
C GLY A 247 6.17 6.09 36.60
N GLY A 248 7.22 5.81 37.38
CA GLY A 248 8.09 4.66 37.19
C GLY A 248 7.40 3.32 37.47
N SER A 249 7.94 2.26 36.87
CA SER A 249 8.07 0.97 37.54
C SER A 249 9.25 0.22 36.94
N SER A 250 10.12 -0.15 37.86
CA SER A 250 11.33 -0.94 37.74
C SER A 250 11.08 -2.33 37.16
N SER A 251 11.96 -2.76 36.26
CA SER A 251 12.37 -4.16 36.17
C SER A 251 13.88 -4.19 35.93
N THR A 252 14.59 -4.58 36.98
CA THR A 252 16.02 -4.86 37.03
C THR A 252 16.41 -5.92 35.99
N PRO A 253 17.57 -5.77 35.32
CA PRO A 253 18.13 -6.81 34.45
C PRO A 253 18.81 -7.88 35.31
N MET A 254 18.44 -9.15 35.14
CA MET A 254 19.25 -10.24 35.64
C MET A 254 20.39 -10.52 34.66
N SER A 255 21.59 -10.12 35.07
CA SER A 255 22.85 -10.65 34.56
C SER A 255 22.97 -12.14 34.86
N SER A 256 23.42 -12.91 33.89
CA SER A 256 24.11 -14.18 34.15
C SER A 256 25.31 -14.24 33.21
N SER A 257 26.46 -14.00 33.83
CA SER A 257 27.81 -14.14 33.33
C SER A 257 28.17 -15.63 33.15
N ALA A 258 28.83 -15.96 32.03
CA ALA A 258 29.88 -16.99 31.99
C ALA A 258 30.68 -16.90 30.67
N SER A 259 31.82 -16.21 30.76
CA SER A 259 33.16 -16.63 30.32
C SER A 259 33.39 -17.22 28.92
N SER A 260 34.16 -16.45 28.14
CA SER A 260 34.93 -16.85 26.96
C SER A 260 36.00 -17.92 27.24
N SER A 261 36.27 -18.81 26.26
CA SER A 261 37.63 -19.15 25.75
C SER A 261 37.63 -20.23 24.64
N SER A 262 37.98 -19.81 23.42
CA SER A 262 38.92 -20.37 22.41
C SER A 262 39.05 -21.89 22.10
N SER A 263 38.93 -22.18 20.79
CA SER A 263 39.82 -22.98 19.91
C SER A 263 39.95 -24.51 20.05
N ALA A 264 39.55 -25.26 19.00
CA ALA A 264 40.35 -26.33 18.37
C ALA A 264 39.67 -26.91 17.10
N SER A 265 40.38 -26.88 15.97
CA SER A 265 40.18 -27.74 14.80
C SER A 265 41.04 -29.00 14.92
N ALA A 266 40.52 -30.20 14.61
CA ALA A 266 41.24 -31.23 13.84
C ALA A 266 40.44 -32.54 13.60
N ARG A 267 40.44 -32.92 12.30
CA ARG A 267 40.55 -34.27 11.68
C ARG A 267 39.39 -35.29 11.67
N LEU A 268 39.03 -35.62 10.42
CA LEU A 268 38.32 -36.79 9.91
C LEU A 268 39.18 -38.08 9.97
N HIS A 269 38.50 -39.22 10.10
CA HIS A 269 38.91 -40.53 9.60
C HIS A 269 38.44 -40.69 8.14
#